data_AF-A0A2T5B172-F1
#
_entry.id   AF-A0A2T5B172-F1
#
_cell.length_a   1.000
_cell.length_b   1.000
_cell.length_c   1.000
_cell.angle_alpha   90.00
_cell.angle_beta   90.00
_cell.angle_gamma   90.00
#
_symmetry.space_group_name_H-M   'P 1'
#
loop_
_entity.id
_entity.type
_entity.pdbx_description
1 polymer ?
#
loop_
_entity_poly.entity_id
_entity_poly.type
_entity_poly.pdbx_seq_one_letter_code
_entity_poly.pdbx_strand_id
1 'polypeptide(L)' 'MMIYRQGPQITVLVDPDHPDIWRSEPYHTQLRAWADEAELDGGYVIVFWQDDVFKI' A
#
# COMPACT_ATOMS: atom_id res chain seq x y z
N MET A 1 -8.19 -5.42 -4.02
CA MET A 1 -6.76 -5.10 -3.79
C MET A 1 -5.92 -6.35 -3.88
N MET A 2 -4.81 -6.30 -4.62
CA MET A 2 -3.79 -7.36 -4.64
C MET A 2 -2.53 -6.83 -3.95
N ILE A 3 -1.91 -7.65 -3.11
CA ILE A 3 -0.73 -7.26 -2.32
C ILE A 3 0.40 -8.24 -2.60
N TYR A 4 1.60 -7.73 -2.86
CA TYR A 4 2.79 -8.54 -3.04
C TYR A 4 4.00 -7.95 -2.33
N ARG A 5 4.90 -8.81 -1.86
CA ARG A 5 6.16 -8.40 -1.20
C ARG A 5 7.33 -8.85 -2.05
N GLN A 6 8.23 -7.92 -2.37
CA GLN A 6 9.48 -8.19 -3.08
C GLN A 6 10.62 -7.53 -2.31
N GLY A 7 11.33 -8.34 -1.52
CA GLY A 7 12.37 -7.84 -0.63
C GLY A 7 11.82 -6.77 0.34
N PRO A 8 12.41 -5.57 0.37
CA PRO A 8 12.01 -4.49 1.28
C PRO A 8 10.71 -3.77 0.85
N GLN A 9 10.20 -4.02 -0.36
CA GLN A 9 9.01 -3.35 -0.88
C GLN A 9 7.75 -4.21 -0.72
N ILE A 10 6.70 -3.62 -0.17
CA ILE A 10 5.32 -4.10 -0.25
C ILE A 10 4.62 -3.28 -1.33
N THR A 11 3.94 -3.94 -2.25
CA THR A 11 3.16 -3.26 -3.29
C THR A 11 1.70 -3.64 -3.20
N VAL A 12 0.87 -2.64 -3.39
CA VAL A 12 -0.58 -2.73 -3.32
C VAL A 12 -1.16 -2.24 -4.62
N LEU A 13 -1.91 -3.11 -5.29
CA LEU A 13 -2.68 -2.77 -6.48
C LEU A 13 -4.12 -2.52 -6.05
N VAL A 14 -4.58 -1.29 -6.24
CA VAL A 14 -5.97 -0.91 -5.93
C VAL A 14 -6.87 -1.39 -7.05
N ASP A 15 -8.08 -1.81 -6.67
CA ASP A 15 -9.11 -2.18 -7.63
C ASP A 15 -9.57 -0.93 -8.41
N PRO A 16 -9.51 -0.93 -9.75
CA PRO A 16 -9.94 0.22 -10.55
C PRO A 16 -11.42 0.55 -10.41
N ASP A 17 -12.28 -0.43 -10.06
CA ASP A 17 -13.71 -0.21 -9.84
C ASP A 17 -13.99 0.43 -8.46
N HIS A 18 -13.00 0.37 -7.56
CA HIS A 18 -13.07 0.95 -6.21
C HIS A 18 -11.78 1.71 -5.86
N PRO A 19 -11.44 2.78 -6.60
CA PRO A 19 -10.12 3.38 -6.58
C PRO A 19 -9.78 4.04 -5.24
N ASP A 20 -10.74 4.54 -4.48
CA ASP A 20 -10.48 5.20 -3.19
C ASP A 20 -10.61 4.28 -1.97
N ILE A 21 -10.87 2.99 -2.16
CA ILE A 21 -11.16 2.08 -1.04
C ILE A 21 -9.98 1.96 -0.07
N TRP A 22 -8.75 2.07 -0.57
CA TRP A 22 -7.52 1.95 0.24
C TRP A 22 -7.34 3.12 1.22
N ARG A 23 -8.00 4.25 0.99
CA ARG A 23 -7.99 5.43 1.89
C ARG A 23 -9.04 5.31 2.99
N SER A 24 -9.93 4.33 2.91
CA SER A 24 -10.98 4.10 3.90
C SER A 24 -10.52 3.08 4.94
N GLU A 25 -11.09 3.17 6.13
CA GLU A 25 -10.91 2.12 7.14
C GLU A 25 -11.58 0.81 6.71
N PRO A 26 -10.99 -0.36 7.03
CA PRO A 26 -9.77 -0.56 7.83
C PRO A 26 -8.45 -0.50 7.02
N TYR A 27 -8.55 -0.31 5.70
CA TYR A 27 -7.40 -0.45 4.79
C TYR A 27 -6.35 0.61 5.04
N HIS A 28 -6.76 1.86 5.25
CA HIS A 28 -5.82 2.95 5.46
C HIS A 28 -4.93 2.71 6.68
N THR A 29 -5.52 2.38 7.84
CA THR A 29 -4.77 2.06 9.05
C THR A 29 -3.84 0.86 8.85
N GLN A 30 -4.30 -0.17 8.15
CA GLN A 30 -3.47 -1.36 7.88
C GLN A 30 -2.27 -1.04 6.99
N LEU A 31 -2.46 -0.22 5.94
CA LEU A 31 -1.36 0.18 5.05
C LEU A 31 -0.32 1.04 5.77
N ARG A 32 -0.77 1.94 6.67
CA ARG A 32 0.12 2.73 7.53
C ARG A 32 0.94 1.82 8.46
N ALA A 33 0.31 0.85 9.10
CA ALA A 33 1.01 -0.09 9.98
C ALA A 33 2.09 -0.88 9.22
N TRP A 34 1.80 -1.36 8.02
CA TRP A 34 2.81 -2.02 7.18
C TRP A 34 3.95 -1.10 6.75
N ALA A 35 3.66 0.17 6.47
CA ALA A 35 4.70 1.14 6.14
C ALA A 35 5.61 1.38 7.35
N ASP A 36 5.03 1.64 8.53
CA ASP A 36 5.77 1.87 9.77
C ASP A 36 6.64 0.64 10.14
N GLU A 37 6.11 -0.58 10.01
CA GLU A 37 6.87 -1.83 10.22
C GLU A 37 7.99 -2.01 9.20
N ALA A 38 7.72 -1.75 7.91
CA ALA A 38 8.71 -1.92 6.86
C ALA A 38 9.85 -0.90 6.98
N GLU A 39 9.57 0.33 7.40
CA GLU A 39 10.59 1.38 7.56
C GLU A 39 11.67 1.01 8.58
N LEU A 40 11.35 0.22 9.61
CA LEU A 40 12.33 -0.27 10.59
C LEU A 40 13.47 -1.08 9.94
N ASP A 41 13.18 -1.76 8.84
CA ASP A 41 14.14 -2.57 8.06
C ASP A 41 14.56 -1.88 6.75
N GLY A 42 14.28 -0.58 6.58
CA GLY A 42 14.56 0.17 5.35
C GLY A 42 13.62 -0.14 4.18
N GLY A 43 12.50 -0.79 4.46
CA GLY A 43 11.42 -1.09 3.53
C GLY A 43 10.38 0.01 3.40
N TYR A 44 9.38 -0.24 2.54
CA TYR A 44 8.30 0.71 2.26
C TYR A 44 7.10 0.06 1.58
N VAL A 45 5.96 0.75 1.63
CA VAL A 45 4.72 0.37 0.95
C VAL A 45 4.46 1.30 -0.24
N ILE A 46 4.19 0.74 -1.41
CA ILE A 46 3.74 1.46 -2.60
C ILE A 46 2.31 1.06 -2.95
N VAL A 47 1.46 2.05 -3.22
CA VAL A 47 0.09 1.87 -3.71
C VAL A 47 0.02 2.35 -5.14
N PHE A 48 -0.35 1.46 -6.06
CA PHE A 48 -0.72 1.80 -7.43
C PHE A 48 -2.22 2.10 -7.46
N TRP A 49 -2.56 3.33 -7.81
CA TRP A 49 -3.90 3.89 -7.84
C TRP A 49 -4.18 4.45 -9.22
N GLN A 50 -4.96 3.71 -10.02
CA GLN A 50 -5.19 4.05 -11.42
C GLN A 50 -3.84 4.28 -12.15
N ASP A 51 -3.57 5.52 -12.55
CA ASP A 51 -2.35 5.91 -13.25
C ASP A 51 -1.28 6.53 -12.32
N ASP A 52 -1.56 6.70 -11.03
CA ASP A 52 -0.63 7.25 -10.05
C ASP A 52 -0.04 6.20 -9.11
N VAL A 53 1.07 6.58 -8.49
CA VAL A 53 1.82 5.78 -7.54
C VAL A 53 2.05 6.57 -6.27
N PHE A 54 1.62 6.02 -5.13
CA PHE A 54 1.77 6.63 -3.82
C PHE A 54 2.72 5.79 -2.96
N LYS A 55 3.69 6.44 -2.33
CA LYS A 55 4.39 5.86 -1.18
C LYS A 55 3.60 6.19 0.08
N ILE A 56 3.31 5.18 0.89
CA ILE A 56 2.70 5.34 2.21
C ILE A 56 3.79 5.65 3.23
#